data_AF-A0A847QVN0-F1
#
_entry.id   AF-A0A847QVN0-F1
#
_cell.length_a   1.000
_cell.length_b   1.000
_cell.length_c   1.000
_cell.angle_alpha   90.00
_cell.angle_beta   90.00
_cell.angle_gamma   90.00
#
_symmetry.space_group_name_H-M   'P 1'
#
loop_
_entity.id
_entity.type
_entity.pdbx_description
1 polymer ?
#
loop_
_entity_poly.entity_id
_entity_poly.type
_entity_poly.pdbx_seq_one_letter_code
_entity_poly.pdbx_strand_id
1 'polypeptide(L)'
;MKIVTKCEKRQNGVQLILSSHQKTIQEFVYSISQRQLIGGRTYQALTLEELRFWYIKRLNRYLTLGYEVKGEKEGKIILFPKSSCAINDQP
;
A
#
# COMPACT_ATOMS: atom_id res chain seq x y z
N MET A 1 3.27 -2.96 15.27
CA MET A 1 2.37 -2.14 14.44
C MET A 1 1.94 -2.95 13.24
N LYS A 2 0.64 -2.96 12.93
CA LYS A 2 0.09 -3.59 11.73
C LYS A 2 -0.74 -2.55 10.99
N ILE A 3 -0.49 -2.34 9.70
CA ILE A 3 -1.27 -1.45 8.84
C ILE A 3 -1.97 -2.30 7.81
N VAL A 4 -3.27 -2.09 7.60
CA VAL A 4 -4.03 -2.73 6.54
C VAL A 4 -4.64 -1.66 5.65
N THR A 5 -4.27 -1.67 4.38
CA THR A 5 -4.77 -0.75 3.36
C THR A 5 -5.50 -1.53 2.29
N LYS A 6 -6.75 -1.15 2.05
CA LYS A 6 -7.57 -1.72 0.99
C LYS A 6 -7.68 -0.72 -0.16
N CYS A 7 -7.28 -1.17 -1.35
CA CYS A 7 -7.39 -0.43 -2.58
C CYS A 7 -8.40 -1.15 -3.49
N GLU A 8 -9.30 -0.42 -4.15
CA GLU A 8 -10.30 -1.02 -5.04
C GLU A 8 -10.33 -0.27 -6.38
N LYS A 9 -10.54 -1.02 -7.46
CA LYS A 9 -10.72 -0.50 -8.81
C LYS A 9 -11.73 -1.37 -9.55
N ARG A 10 -12.89 -0.79 -9.91
CA ARG A 10 -13.96 -1.49 -10.62
C ARG A 10 -14.35 -2.78 -9.89
N GLN A 11 -14.05 -3.94 -10.47
CA GLN A 11 -14.36 -5.26 -9.92
C GLN A 11 -13.18 -5.94 -9.22
N ASN A 12 -12.03 -5.26 -9.09
CA ASN A 12 -10.84 -5.81 -8.45
C ASN A 12 -10.51 -5.05 -7.18
N GLY A 13 -10.08 -5.78 -6.17
CA GLY A 13 -9.59 -5.24 -4.90
C GLY A 13 -8.18 -5.73 -4.61
N VAL A 14 -7.45 -4.93 -3.86
CA VAL A 14 -6.11 -5.21 -3.38
C VAL A 14 -6.05 -4.88 -1.91
N GLN A 15 -5.56 -5.82 -1.11
CA GLN A 15 -5.30 -5.62 0.30
C GLN A 15 -3.80 -5.71 0.56
N LEU A 16 -3.23 -4.59 1.00
CA LEU A 16 -1.84 -4.50 1.45
C LEU A 16 -1.81 -4.55 2.98
N ILE A 17 -1.02 -5.45 3.53
CA ILE A 17 -0.85 -5.63 4.96
C ILE A 17 0.63 -5.42 5.29
N LEU A 18 0.93 -4.40 6.08
CA LEU A 18 2.25 -4.14 6.63
C LEU A 18 2.31 -4.67 8.05
N SER A 19 3.23 -5.57 8.35
CA SER A 19 3.48 -6.10 9.70
C SER A 19 4.88 -5.75 10.15
N SER A 20 5.03 -4.73 11.00
CA SER A 20 6.34 -4.28 11.48
C SER A 20 7.05 -5.33 12.34
N HIS A 21 6.29 -6.08 13.15
CA HIS A 21 6.82 -7.11 14.05
C HIS A 21 7.41 -8.29 13.29
N GLN A 22 6.75 -8.69 12.20
CA GLN A 22 7.19 -9.78 11.34
C GLN A 22 8.12 -9.30 10.21
N LYS A 23 8.35 -7.98 10.11
CA LYS A 23 9.03 -7.32 8.99
C LYS A 23 8.55 -7.83 7.64
N THR A 24 7.22 -7.94 7.49
CA THR A 24 6.59 -8.47 6.27
C THR A 24 5.58 -7.50 5.66
N ILE A 25 5.44 -7.59 4.34
CA ILE A 25 4.37 -6.98 3.57
C ILE A 25 3.63 -8.11 2.88
N GLN A 26 2.32 -8.22 3.10
CA GLN A 26 1.47 -9.15 2.38
C GLN A 26 0.59 -8.37 1.42
N GLU A 27 0.52 -8.85 0.19
CA GLU A 27 -0.28 -8.30 -0.91
C GLU A 27 -1.27 -9.36 -1.34
N PHE A 28 -2.56 -9.04 -1.30
CA PHE A 28 -3.63 -9.91 -1.75
C PHE A 28 -4.45 -9.20 -2.81
N VAL A 29 -4.60 -9.80 -3.97
CA VAL A 29 -5.43 -9.32 -5.07
C VAL A 29 -6.67 -10.21 -5.13
N TYR A 30 -7.85 -9.62 -5.13
CA TYR A 30 -9.12 -10.33 -5.14
C TYR A 30 -10.09 -9.76 -6.16
N SER A 31 -10.95 -10.63 -6.70
CA SER A 31 -12.13 -10.25 -7.47
C SER A 31 -13.23 -9.87 -6.50
N ILE A 32 -13.74 -8.64 -6.59
CA ILE A 32 -14.87 -8.16 -5.79
C ILE A 32 -16.15 -8.85 -6.25
N SER A 33 -16.35 -8.97 -7.56
CA SER A 33 -17.56 -9.55 -8.15
C SER A 33 -17.71 -11.03 -7.81
N GLN A 34 -16.61 -11.77 -7.82
CA GLN A 34 -16.59 -13.20 -7.49
C GLN A 34 -16.23 -13.49 -6.02
N ARG A 35 -15.90 -12.45 -5.25
CA ARG A 35 -15.39 -12.55 -3.86
C ARG A 35 -14.25 -13.58 -3.71
N GLN A 36 -13.39 -13.67 -4.71
CA GLN A 36 -12.35 -14.69 -4.80
C GLN A 36 -10.96 -14.08 -4.78
N LEU A 37 -10.02 -14.71 -4.06
CA LEU A 37 -8.61 -14.35 -4.12
C LEU A 37 -8.02 -14.78 -5.47
N ILE A 38 -7.51 -13.81 -6.23
CA ILE A 38 -6.88 -14.01 -7.54
C ILE A 38 -5.37 -14.29 -7.36
N GLY A 39 -4.75 -13.67 -6.37
CA GLY A 39 -3.32 -13.86 -6.13
C GLY A 39 -2.85 -13.27 -4.81
N GLY A 40 -1.79 -13.84 -4.26
CA GLY A 40 -1.16 -13.40 -3.03
C GLY A 40 0.35 -13.37 -3.15
N ARG A 41 1.00 -12.37 -2.55
CA ARG A 41 2.46 -12.28 -2.46
C ARG A 41 2.86 -11.82 -1.06
N THR A 42 3.93 -12.40 -0.53
CA THR A 42 4.52 -11.96 0.73
C THR A 42 5.95 -11.51 0.47
N TYR A 43 6.30 -10.34 0.96
CA TYR A 43 7.64 -9.78 0.94
C TYR A 43 8.15 -9.72 2.37
N GLN A 44 9.39 -10.14 2.58
CA GLN A 44 10.11 -9.95 3.84
C GLN A 44 11.17 -8.87 3.62
N ALA A 45 11.33 -8.00 4.61
CA ALA A 45 12.39 -6.99 4.62
C ALA A 45 13.33 -7.22 5.81
N LEU A 46 14.59 -6.83 5.68
CA LEU A 46 15.58 -6.98 6.74
C LEU A 46 15.44 -5.86 7.77
N THR A 47 15.07 -4.66 7.30
CA THR A 47 14.92 -3.45 8.12
C THR A 47 13.51 -2.86 8.05
N LEU A 48 13.16 -2.03 9.04
CA LEU A 48 11.88 -1.31 9.06
C LEU A 48 11.82 -0.22 7.98
N GLU A 49 12.95 0.36 7.60
CA GLU A 49 13.01 1.39 6.55
C GLU A 49 12.74 0.80 5.17
N GLU A 50 13.38 -0.33 4.83
CA GLU A 50 13.08 -1.08 3.61
C GLU A 50 11.60 -1.47 3.58
N LEU A 51 11.07 -1.94 4.70
CA LEU A 51 9.68 -2.33 4.82
C LEU A 51 8.74 -1.15 4.48
N ARG A 52 9.03 0.03 5.03
CA ARG A 52 8.27 1.27 4.75
C ARG A 52 8.40 1.68 3.29
N PHE A 53 9.61 1.66 2.74
CA PHE A 53 9.88 2.01 1.34
C PHE A 53 9.10 1.12 0.37
N TRP A 54 9.17 -0.20 0.55
CA TRP A 54 8.48 -1.16 -0.32
C TRP A 54 6.97 -1.05 -0.22
N TYR A 55 6.44 -0.84 0.99
CA TYR A 55 5.02 -0.66 1.20
C TYR A 55 4.50 0.60 0.49
N ILE A 56 5.18 1.73 0.62
CA ILE A 56 4.81 2.98 -0.07
C ILE A 56 4.91 2.82 -1.58
N LYS A 57 6.00 2.20 -2.07
CA LYS A 57 6.20 1.93 -3.49
C LYS A 57 5.05 1.09 -4.07
N ARG A 58 4.58 0.09 -3.32
CA ARG A 58 3.43 -0.76 -3.69
C ARG A 58 2.12 0.01 -3.69
N LEU A 59 1.85 0.77 -2.63
CA LEU A 59 0.66 1.61 -2.56
C LEU A 59 0.61 2.59 -3.74
N ASN A 60 1.70 3.32 -3.99
CA ASN A 60 1.81 4.26 -5.10
C ASN A 60 1.61 3.61 -6.47
N ARG A 61 2.06 2.36 -6.65
CA ARG A 61 1.78 1.60 -7.88
C ARG A 61 0.27 1.44 -8.09
N TYR A 62 -0.49 1.05 -7.06
CA TYR A 62 -1.93 0.87 -7.19
C TYR A 62 -2.67 2.18 -7.40
N LEU A 63 -2.27 3.25 -6.71
CA LEU A 63 -2.80 4.60 -6.94
C LEU A 63 -2.56 5.06 -8.39
N THR A 64 -1.35 4.83 -8.93
CA THR A 64 -1.00 5.17 -10.32
C THR A 64 -1.82 4.34 -11.32
N LEU A 65 -2.13 3.09 -10.98
CA LEU A 65 -3.02 2.23 -11.77
C LEU A 65 -4.50 2.62 -11.63
N GLY A 66 -4.84 3.66 -10.86
CA GLY A 66 -6.21 4.15 -10.67
C GLY A 66 -7.04 3.31 -9.70
N TYR A 67 -6.40 2.62 -8.74
CA TYR A 67 -7.10 2.08 -7.58
C TYR A 67 -7.30 3.19 -6.55
N GLU A 68 -8.44 3.17 -5.87
CA GLU A 68 -8.78 4.10 -4.81
C GLU A 68 -8.65 3.42 -3.45
N VAL A 69 -8.14 4.13 -2.45
CA VAL A 69 -8.11 3.62 -1.07
C VAL A 69 -9.52 3.67 -0.50
N LYS A 70 -10.09 2.51 -0.14
CA LYS A 70 -11.47 2.39 0.38
C LYS A 70 -11.53 2.13 1.89
N GLY A 71 -10.39 1.86 2.53
CA GLY A 71 -10.36 1.69 3.97
C GLY A 71 -8.96 1.48 4.50
N GLU A 72 -8.72 2.09 5.66
CA GLU A 72 -7.50 1.92 6.43
C GLU A 72 -7.92 1.60 7.87
N LYS A 73 -7.44 0.46 8.40
CA LYS A 73 -7.69 0.05 9.78
C LYS A 73 -6.37 0.14 10.53
N GLU A 74 -6.37 0.89 11.65
CA GLU A 74 -5.20 1.26 12.44
C GLU A 74 -4.26 0.08 12.77
N GLY A 75 -2.95 0.28 12.88
CA GLY A 75 -2.24 1.46 13.36
C GLY A 75 -1.86 2.51 12.32
N LYS A 76 -2.35 3.74 12.53
CA LYS A 76 -1.97 5.02 11.90
C LYS A 76 -1.24 4.95 10.56
N ILE A 77 -1.95 5.38 9.53
CA ILE A 77 -1.38 5.73 8.23
C ILE A 77 -0.56 6.98 8.48
N ILE A 78 0.75 6.83 8.48
CA ILE A 78 1.63 7.98 8.31
C ILE A 78 1.44 8.38 6.84
N LEU A 79 0.41 9.19 6.59
CA LEU A 79 0.45 10.15 5.49
C LEU A 79 1.71 10.95 5.78
N PHE A 80 2.79 10.61 5.10
CA PHE A 80 3.87 11.57 4.98
C PHE A 80 3.26 12.79 4.30
N PRO A 81 3.33 13.98 4.91
CA PRO A 81 3.00 15.17 4.17
C PRO A 81 3.85 15.17 2.89
N LYS A 82 3.20 15.48 1.76
CA LYS A 82 3.90 16.01 0.59
C LYS A 82 4.58 17.31 1.05
N SER A 83 5.78 17.20 1.60
CA SER A 83 6.65 18.35 1.83
C SER A 83 7.58 18.44 0.64
N SER A 84 7.12 19.20 -0.36
CA SER A 84 7.94 20.10 -1.19
C SER A 84 9.20 19.53 -1.86
N CYS A 85 9.05 18.99 -3.07
CA CYS A 85 9.94 19.44 -4.14
C CYS A 85 9.27 20.67 -4.77
N ALA A 86 9.60 21.84 -4.23
CA ALA A 86 9.41 23.08 -4.96
C ALA A 86 10.30 22.99 -6.20
N ILE A 87 9.71 22.70 -7.34
CA ILE A 87 10.28 23.13 -8.62
C ILE A 87 9.72 24.55 -8.78
N ASN A 88 10.33 25.50 -8.08
CA ASN A 88 10.23 26.88 -8.52
C ASN A 88 11.34 27.05 -9.56
N ASP A 89 10.89 27.00 -10.81
CA ASP A 89 11.50 27.67 -11.94
C ASP A 89 12.09 29.01 -11.50
N GLN A 90 13.31 29.24 -11.98
CA GLN A 90 14.06 30.49 -11.91
C GLN A 90 13.23 31.68 -12.45
N PRO A 91 13.68 32.90 -12.12
CA PRO A 91 14.56 33.58 -13.08
C PRO A 91 16.01 33.73 -12.60
#